data_AF-A0A101GYB2-F1
#
_entry.id   AF-A0A101GYB2-F1
#
_cell.length_a   1.000
_cell.length_b   1.000
_cell.length_c   1.000
_cell.angle_alpha   90.00
_cell.angle_beta   90.00
_cell.angle_gamma   90.00
#
_symmetry.space_group_name_H-M   'P 1'
#
loop_
_entity.id
_entity.type
_entity.pdbx_description
1 polymer ?
#
loop_
_entity_poly.entity_id
_entity_poly.type
_entity_poly.pdbx_seq_one_letter_code
_entity_poly.pdbx_strand_id
1 'polypeptide(L)' 'MKSLAELIDQLVNMDEELFRYHVNEKNNDFANWIRDVFGAKELARRISMSRSAQGMLKSITKYLES' A
#
# COMPACT_ATOMS: atom_id res chain seq x y z
N MET A 1 1.75 -10.48 -5.01
CA MET A 1 2.17 -9.36 -5.87
C MET A 1 3.66 -9.44 -6.12
N LYS A 2 4.09 -9.09 -7.32
CA LYS A 2 5.48 -9.04 -7.78
C LYS A 2 5.98 -7.62 -8.03
N SER A 3 5.09 -6.64 -8.15
CA SER A 3 5.45 -5.24 -8.44
C SER A 3 4.50 -4.23 -7.77
N LEU A 4 4.95 -2.98 -7.65
CA LEU A 4 4.11 -1.87 -7.17
C LEU A 4 2.96 -1.54 -8.14
N ALA A 5 3.12 -1.81 -9.44
CA ALA A 5 2.06 -1.66 -10.42
C ALA A 5 0.92 -2.66 -10.18
N GLU A 6 1.24 -3.93 -9.92
CA GLU A 6 0.22 -4.93 -9.56
C GLU A 6 -0.52 -4.56 -8.26
N LEU A 7 0.18 -3.95 -7.28
CA LEU A 7 -0.47 -3.44 -6.07
C LEU A 7 -1.45 -2.30 -6.38
N ILE A 8 -1.09 -1.39 -7.29
CA ILE A 8 -1.99 -0.33 -7.73
C ILE A 8 -3.24 -0.93 -8.37
N ASP A 9 -3.09 -1.87 -9.31
CA ASP A 9 -4.22 -2.51 -10.00
C ASP A 9 -5.19 -3.21 -9.03
N GLN A 10 -4.63 -3.85 -7.99
CA GLN A 10 -5.43 -4.47 -6.93
C GLN A 10 -6.15 -3.42 -6.07
N LEU A 11 -5.45 -2.38 -5.61
CA LEU A 11 -6.03 -1.34 -4.74
C LEU A 11 -7.12 -0.52 -5.44
N VAL A 12 -7.06 -0.34 -6.76
CA VAL A 12 -8.10 0.38 -7.53
C VAL A 12 -9.46 -0.33 -7.46
N ASN A 13 -9.45 -1.66 -7.47
CA ASN A 13 -10.67 -2.47 -7.52
C ASN A 13 -11.01 -3.15 -6.19
N MET A 14 -10.22 -2.91 -5.14
CA MET A 14 -10.39 -3.53 -3.83
C MET A 14 -11.59 -2.92 -3.10
N ASP A 15 -12.50 -3.77 -2.67
CA ASP A 15 -13.59 -3.35 -1.79
C ASP A 15 -13.07 -2.97 -0.38
N GLU A 16 -13.88 -2.21 0.35
CA GLU A 16 -13.49 -1.68 1.64
C GLU A 16 -13.29 -2.76 2.71
N GLU A 17 -14.07 -3.85 2.66
CA GLU A 17 -14.00 -4.93 3.64
C GLU A 17 -12.68 -5.70 3.49
N LEU A 18 -12.34 -6.08 2.26
CA LEU A 18 -11.07 -6.73 1.93
C LEU A 18 -9.88 -5.82 2.25
N PHE A 19 -9.98 -4.52 1.98
CA PHE A 19 -8.94 -3.57 2.36
C PHE A 19 -8.73 -3.54 3.88
N ARG A 20 -9.80 -3.48 4.66
CA ARG A 20 -9.75 -3.45 6.13
C ARG A 20 -9.20 -4.74 6.74
N TYR A 21 -9.33 -5.87 6.05
CA TYR A 21 -8.69 -7.12 6.46
C TYR A 21 -7.15 -6.99 6.47
N HIS A 22 -6.59 -6.31 5.47
CA HIS A 22 -5.14 -6.08 5.33
C HIS A 22 -4.62 -4.84 6.06
N VAL A 23 -5.50 -3.87 6.32
CA VAL A 23 -5.16 -2.57 6.92
C VAL A 23 -6.08 -2.30 8.11
N ASN A 24 -5.51 -2.42 9.31
CA ASN A 24 -6.18 -2.13 10.56
C ASN A 24 -5.32 -1.22 11.46
N GLU A 25 -5.78 -0.95 12.67
CA GLU A 25 -5.10 -0.03 13.59
C GLU A 25 -3.69 -0.48 13.99
N LYS A 26 -3.43 -1.79 13.98
CA LYS A 26 -2.18 -2.40 14.43
C LYS A 26 -1.27 -2.81 13.28
N ASN A 27 -1.82 -3.04 12.09
CA ASN A 27 -1.09 -3.63 10.99
C ASN A 27 -1.50 -3.09 9.61
N ASN A 28 -0.53 -3.03 8.70
CA ASN A 28 -0.75 -2.74 7.29
C ASN A 28 0.13 -3.71 6.47
N ASP A 29 -0.50 -4.75 5.92
CA ASP A 29 0.19 -5.82 5.20
C ASP A 29 0.94 -5.29 3.97
N PHE A 30 0.36 -4.32 3.26
CA PHE A 30 0.99 -3.71 2.09
C PHE A 30 2.23 -2.91 2.46
N ALA A 31 2.22 -2.20 3.60
CA ALA A 31 3.38 -1.48 4.11
C ALA A 31 4.52 -2.43 4.49
N ASN A 32 4.18 -3.53 5.15
CA ASN A 32 5.15 -4.57 5.49
C ASN A 32 5.73 -5.20 4.23
N TRP A 33 4.88 -5.60 3.28
CA TRP A 33 5.30 -6.17 2.02
C TRP A 33 6.22 -5.23 1.23
N ILE A 34 5.87 -3.94 1.14
CA ILE A 34 6.71 -2.94 0.46
C ILE A 34 8.09 -2.80 1.12
N ARG A 35 8.13 -2.75 2.45
CA ARG A 35 9.37 -2.69 3.22
C ARG A 35 10.23 -3.93 2.98
N ASP A 36 9.63 -5.11 3.08
CA ASP A 36 10.36 -6.38 3.15
C ASP A 36 10.77 -6.91 1.77
N VAL A 37 9.98 -6.64 0.73
CA VAL A 37 10.25 -7.12 -0.65
C VAL A 37 11.04 -6.11 -1.49
N PHE A 38 10.77 -4.81 -1.35
CA PHE A 38 11.43 -3.79 -2.18
C PHE A 38 12.45 -2.95 -1.41
N GLY A 39 12.53 -3.09 -0.08
CA GLY A 39 13.40 -2.25 0.74
C GLY A 39 13.00 -0.77 0.76
N ALA A 40 11.81 -0.41 0.23
CA ALA A 40 11.36 0.97 0.06
C ALA A 40 10.82 1.55 1.38
N LYS A 41 11.70 1.71 2.36
CA LYS A 41 11.36 2.07 3.75
C LYS A 41 10.55 3.37 3.86
N GLU A 42 10.90 4.40 3.10
CA GLU A 42 10.16 5.67 3.13
C GLU A 42 8.76 5.56 2.53
N LEU A 43 8.59 4.77 1.47
CA LEU A 43 7.26 4.49 0.94
C LEU A 43 6.44 3.70 1.96
N ALA A 44 6.99 2.61 2.50
CA ALA A 44 6.35 1.78 3.51
C ALA A 44 5.89 2.60 4.73
N ARG A 45 6.74 3.49 5.26
CA ARG A 45 6.41 4.39 6.37
C ARG A 45 5.30 5.37 6.01
N ARG A 46 5.27 5.88 4.78
CA ARG A 46 4.19 6.77 4.33
C ARG A 46 2.85 6.04 4.28
N ILE A 47 2.82 4.86 3.68
CA ILE A 47 1.56 4.11 3.51
C ILE A 47 1.08 3.43 4.79
N SER A 48 1.95 3.14 5.76
CA SER A 48 1.54 2.56 7.05
C SER A 48 0.60 3.48 7.84
N MET A 49 0.63 4.80 7.56
CA MET A 49 -0.27 5.79 8.13
C MET A 49 -1.58 5.95 7.34
N SER A 50 -1.68 5.37 6.14
CA SER A 50 -2.92 5.42 5.35
C SER A 50 -3.97 4.49 5.95
N ARG A 51 -5.22 4.93 5.87
CA ARG A 51 -6.42 4.17 6.32
C ARG A 51 -7.43 3.95 5.20
N SER A 52 -7.08 4.31 3.97
CA SER A 52 -7.89 4.06 2.78
C SER A 52 -7.03 3.60 1.61
N ALA A 53 -7.65 2.81 0.72
CA ALA A 53 -7.03 2.37 -0.53
C ALA A 53 -6.62 3.57 -1.40
N GLN A 54 -7.48 4.60 -1.49
CA GLN A 54 -7.18 5.81 -2.26
C GLN A 54 -5.97 6.57 -1.71
N GLY A 55 -5.82 6.66 -0.39
CA GLY A 55 -4.66 7.30 0.25
C GLY A 55 -3.35 6.53 -0.02
N MET A 56 -3.42 5.20 -0.05
CA MET A 56 -2.28 4.36 -0.42
C MET A 56 -1.92 4.50 -1.89
N LEU A 57 -2.91 4.44 -2.79
CA LEU A 57 -2.73 4.65 -4.23
C LEU A 57 -1.98 5.95 -4.50
N LYS A 58 -2.45 7.07 -3.95
CA LYS A 58 -1.80 8.37 -4.12
C LYS A 58 -0.33 8.36 -3.67
N SER A 59 -0.02 7.67 -2.58
CA SER A 59 1.34 7.59 -2.05
C SER A 59 2.25 6.74 -2.92
N ILE A 60 1.73 5.63 -3.46
CA ILE A 60 2.48 4.71 -4.33
C ILE A 60 2.71 5.37 -5.70
N THR A 61 1.67 5.98 -6.31
CA THR A 61 1.79 6.69 -7.59
C THR A 61 2.82 7.81 -7.50
N LYS A 62 2.76 8.65 -6.46
CA LYS A 62 3.75 9.72 -6.26
C LYS A 62 5.17 9.19 -6.16
N TYR A 63 5.37 8.03 -5.53
CA TYR A 63 6.69 7.41 -5.41
C TYR A 63 7.23 6.91 -6.75
N LEU A 64 6.37 6.41 -7.64
CA LEU A 64 6.77 5.95 -8.98
C LEU A 64 7.07 7.10 -9.95
N GLU A 65 6.49 8.27 -9.72
CA GLU A 65 6.74 9.51 -10.49
C GLU A 65 8.00 10.27 -10.03
N SER A 66 8.63 9.84 -8.92
CA SER A 66 9.84 10.45 -8.34
C SER A 66 11.11 9.82 -8.87
#